data_AF-A0A9W6VQ26-F1
#
_entry.id   AF-A0A9W6VQ26-F1
#
_cell.length_a   1.000
_cell.length_b   1.000
_cell.length_c   1.000
_cell.angle_alpha   90.00
_cell.angle_beta   90.00
_cell.angle_gamma   90.00
#
_symmetry.space_group_name_H-M   'P 1'
#
loop_
_entity.id
_entity.type
_entity.pdbx_description
1 polymer ?
#
loop_
_entity_poly.entity_id
_entity_poly.type
_entity_poly.pdbx_seq_one_letter_code
_entity_poly.pdbx_strand_id
1 'polypeptide(L)'
;MTPVQRGHDKDDEIVERELPKHWIRPGERLLFGCAPIRGYVAARIGTDFRLPYEPLGPVPELDLGRCRWPLPADVEPDHWTDDPTVAFVVEAAHAEQQAVRLGDHLAHSRGEARLVLTSHRVAVIYTTRLFHTPAPGEPLFQTFAEQPSGSVLGYSAPYAGRSVPPVQIIRVDFTDGSTLMLRDPLAGRRVGRARSRQSQPR
;
A
#
# COMPACT_ATOMS: atom_id res chain seq x y z
N MET A 1 0.56 4.74 -26.86
CA MET A 1 0.70 4.45 -25.41
C MET A 1 2.12 4.76 -24.95
N THR A 2 2.25 5.61 -23.95
CA THR A 2 3.52 6.07 -23.35
C THR A 2 4.19 4.94 -22.55
N PRO A 3 5.53 4.90 -22.43
CA PRO A 3 6.25 3.84 -21.71
C PRO A 3 5.83 3.65 -20.25
N VAL A 4 5.42 4.73 -19.57
CA VAL A 4 4.93 4.71 -18.17
C VAL A 4 3.62 3.93 -18.03
N GLN A 5 2.69 4.05 -19.00
CA GLN A 5 1.45 3.27 -19.00
C GLN A 5 1.72 1.77 -19.19
N ARG A 6 2.71 1.39 -20.01
CA ARG A 6 3.08 -0.02 -20.22
C ARG A 6 3.68 -0.69 -18.97
N GLY A 7 4.30 0.08 -18.08
CA GLY A 7 4.80 -0.42 -16.79
C GLY A 7 3.67 -0.72 -15.80
N HIS A 8 2.75 0.22 -15.64
CA HIS A 8 1.58 0.06 -14.77
C HIS A 8 0.70 -1.14 -15.18
N ASP A 9 0.46 -1.32 -16.48
CA ASP A 9 -0.37 -2.45 -16.97
C ASP A 9 0.24 -3.82 -16.63
N LYS A 10 1.58 -3.94 -16.67
CA LYS A 10 2.27 -5.17 -16.27
C LYS A 10 2.23 -5.41 -14.77
N ASP A 11 2.40 -4.37 -13.96
CA ASP A 11 2.35 -4.50 -12.51
C ASP A 11 0.93 -4.85 -12.02
N ASP A 12 -0.11 -4.33 -12.68
CA ASP A 12 -1.49 -4.73 -12.44
C ASP A 12 -1.79 -6.16 -12.88
N GLU A 13 -1.17 -6.60 -13.99
CA GLU A 13 -1.26 -8.00 -14.41
C GLU A 13 -0.65 -8.93 -13.35
N ILE A 14 0.49 -8.56 -12.75
CA ILE A 14 1.10 -9.31 -11.63
C ILE A 14 0.12 -9.39 -10.46
N VAL A 15 -0.53 -8.29 -10.10
CA VAL A 15 -1.49 -8.25 -8.99
C VAL A 15 -2.69 -9.17 -9.24
N GLU A 16 -3.30 -9.10 -10.43
CA GLU A 16 -4.53 -9.85 -10.71
C GLU A 16 -4.28 -11.30 -11.15
N ARG A 17 -3.09 -11.64 -11.68
CA ARG A 17 -2.79 -13.00 -12.17
C ARG A 17 -1.82 -13.77 -11.30
N GLU A 18 -0.78 -13.14 -10.77
CA GLU A 18 0.28 -13.85 -10.03
C GLU A 18 -0.03 -13.95 -8.55
N LEU A 19 -0.63 -12.93 -7.92
CA LEU A 19 -1.03 -13.04 -6.50
C LEU A 19 -2.02 -14.17 -6.24
N PRO A 20 -3.09 -14.36 -7.05
CA PRO A 20 -4.01 -15.48 -6.83
C PRO A 20 -3.36 -16.85 -6.93
N LYS A 21 -2.30 -17.00 -7.73
CA LYS A 21 -1.60 -18.27 -7.94
C LYS A 21 -0.56 -18.56 -6.87
N HIS A 22 0.17 -17.52 -6.44
CA HIS A 22 1.42 -17.69 -5.70
C HIS A 22 1.37 -17.19 -4.25
N TRP A 23 0.32 -16.48 -3.86
CA TRP A 23 0.24 -15.88 -2.53
C TRP A 23 -1.11 -16.07 -1.82
N ILE A 24 -2.21 -16.06 -2.57
CA ILE A 24 -3.55 -16.27 -2.02
C ILE A 24 -3.70 -17.75 -1.59
N ARG A 25 -4.15 -17.96 -0.35
CA ARG A 25 -4.36 -19.29 0.23
C ARG A 25 -5.63 -19.95 -0.35
N PRO A 26 -5.75 -21.30 -0.34
CA PRO A 26 -6.99 -21.97 -0.71
C PRO A 26 -8.19 -21.44 0.11
N GLY A 27 -9.29 -21.09 -0.57
CA GLY A 27 -10.48 -20.50 0.05
C GLY A 27 -10.39 -18.99 0.36
N GLU A 28 -9.20 -18.39 0.21
CA GLU A 28 -9.01 -16.95 0.29
C GLU A 28 -9.36 -16.29 -1.05
N ARG A 29 -10.04 -15.14 -0.99
CA ARG A 29 -10.44 -14.37 -2.17
C ARG A 29 -9.77 -13.01 -2.15
N LEU A 30 -9.11 -12.63 -3.24
CA LEU A 30 -8.57 -11.29 -3.43
C LEU A 30 -9.71 -10.27 -3.53
N LEU A 31 -9.76 -9.28 -2.63
CA LEU A 31 -10.70 -8.16 -2.74
C LEU A 31 -10.09 -7.08 -3.63
N PHE A 32 -8.92 -6.57 -3.25
CA PHE A 32 -8.06 -5.75 -4.11
C PHE A 32 -6.60 -5.95 -3.77
N GLY A 33 -5.72 -5.67 -4.73
CA GLY A 33 -4.30 -5.44 -4.50
C GLY A 33 -3.85 -4.24 -5.29
N CYS A 34 -2.83 -3.55 -4.79
CA CYS A 34 -2.21 -2.42 -5.46
C CYS A 34 -0.93 -2.87 -6.17
N ALA A 35 -0.68 -2.30 -7.35
CA ALA A 35 0.66 -2.30 -7.93
C ALA A 35 1.62 -1.56 -6.97
N PRO A 36 2.95 -1.71 -7.12
CA PRO A 36 3.90 -0.87 -6.40
C PRO A 36 3.62 0.61 -6.67
N ILE A 37 3.47 1.40 -5.60
CA ILE A 37 3.28 2.85 -5.69
C ILE A 37 4.51 3.48 -5.08
N ARG A 38 5.45 3.87 -5.93
CA ARG A 38 6.72 4.46 -5.51
C ARG A 38 6.49 5.88 -5.01
N GLY A 39 6.84 6.12 -3.75
CA GLY A 39 6.87 7.44 -3.15
C GLY A 39 7.13 7.34 -1.65
N TYR A 40 7.33 8.50 -1.03
CA TYR A 40 7.50 8.61 0.41
C TYR A 40 6.18 8.34 1.13
N VAL A 41 6.32 7.93 2.39
CA VAL A 41 5.23 7.84 3.36
C VAL A 41 5.29 9.11 4.22
N ALA A 42 4.15 9.75 4.42
CA ALA A 42 3.95 10.67 5.53
C ALA A 42 3.27 9.93 6.68
N ALA A 43 3.57 10.29 7.92
CA ALA A 43 2.87 9.73 9.07
C ALA A 43 2.52 10.81 10.08
N ARG A 44 1.27 10.79 10.53
CA ARG A 44 0.77 11.54 11.68
C ARG A 44 0.48 10.56 12.80
N ILE A 45 1.31 10.55 13.84
CA ILE A 45 1.20 9.66 15.00
C ILE A 45 1.05 10.53 16.25
N GLY A 46 -0.14 10.56 16.83
CA GLY A 46 -0.49 11.52 17.86
C GLY A 46 -0.40 12.94 17.31
N THR A 47 0.45 13.77 17.93
CA THR A 47 0.72 15.15 17.49
C THR A 47 1.88 15.26 16.50
N ASP A 48 2.66 14.20 16.32
CA ASP A 48 3.87 14.23 15.51
C ASP A 48 3.54 13.98 14.04
N PHE A 49 3.94 14.89 13.18
CA PHE A 49 3.94 14.70 11.73
C PHE A 49 5.36 14.49 11.21
N ARG A 50 5.56 13.45 10.40
CA ARG A 50 6.86 13.07 9.84
C ARG A 50 6.76 12.85 8.33
N LEU A 51 7.61 13.55 7.58
CA LEU A 51 7.77 13.43 6.14
C LEU A 51 9.22 13.79 5.76
N PRO A 52 10.04 12.86 5.24
CA PRO A 52 9.75 11.44 5.07
C PRO A 52 9.57 10.70 6.40
N TYR A 53 8.62 9.78 6.45
CA TYR A 53 8.46 8.86 7.57
C TYR A 53 9.51 7.75 7.52
N GLU A 54 10.15 7.48 8.66
CA GLU A 54 11.04 6.34 8.86
C GLU A 54 10.33 5.26 9.70
N PRO A 55 10.50 3.97 9.36
CA PRO A 55 9.87 2.87 10.07
C PRO A 55 10.16 2.86 11.58
N LEU A 56 9.16 2.58 12.40
CA LEU A 56 9.32 2.45 13.85
C LEU A 56 9.43 1.00 14.31
N GLY A 57 8.73 0.10 13.65
CA GLY A 57 8.73 -1.33 13.90
C GLY A 57 9.83 -2.09 13.16
N PRO A 58 9.94 -3.41 13.44
CA PRO A 58 10.89 -4.28 12.75
C PRO A 58 10.51 -4.40 11.28
N VAL A 59 11.51 -4.24 10.40
CA VAL A 59 11.38 -4.41 8.95
C VAL A 59 12.51 -5.30 8.45
N PRO A 60 12.27 -6.10 7.38
CA PRO A 60 13.29 -7.01 6.88
C PRO A 60 14.42 -6.25 6.17
N GLU A 61 15.61 -6.84 6.06
CA GLU A 61 16.68 -6.26 5.23
C GLU A 61 16.31 -6.31 3.75
N LEU A 62 16.59 -5.25 2.99
CA LEU A 62 16.24 -5.14 1.57
C LEU A 62 17.43 -4.66 0.74
N ASP A 63 17.59 -5.20 -0.47
CA ASP A 63 18.54 -4.72 -1.47
C ASP A 63 17.86 -3.72 -2.42
N LEU A 64 17.79 -2.46 -2.00
CA LEU A 64 17.19 -1.37 -2.77
C LEU A 64 18.21 -0.37 -3.34
N GLY A 65 19.49 -0.58 -3.05
CA GLY A 65 20.55 0.40 -3.31
C GLY A 65 20.24 1.81 -2.74
N ARG A 66 20.93 2.82 -3.27
CA ARG A 66 20.77 4.23 -2.83
C ARG A 66 19.50 4.85 -3.40
N CYS A 67 18.66 5.42 -2.54
CA CYS A 67 17.53 6.25 -2.98
C CYS A 67 18.05 7.54 -3.64
N ARG A 68 17.55 7.85 -4.84
CA ARG A 68 17.88 9.07 -5.59
C ARG A 68 16.68 9.99 -5.80
N TRP A 69 15.60 9.74 -5.07
CA TRP A 69 14.40 10.55 -5.18
C TRP A 69 14.66 11.94 -4.62
N PRO A 70 14.05 13.00 -5.20
CA PRO A 70 14.03 14.30 -4.56
C PRO A 70 13.32 14.18 -3.21
N LEU A 71 13.79 14.92 -2.21
CA LEU A 71 13.07 15.00 -0.95
C LEU A 71 11.69 15.63 -1.17
N PRO A 72 10.68 15.25 -0.36
CA PRO A 72 9.38 15.91 -0.38
C PRO A 72 9.53 17.40 -0.12
N ALA A 73 8.64 18.18 -0.72
CA ALA A 73 8.46 19.57 -0.35
C ALA A 73 7.92 19.66 1.09
N ASP A 74 8.19 20.78 1.73
CA ASP A 74 7.57 21.09 3.02
C ASP A 74 6.09 21.40 2.78
N VAL A 75 5.23 20.39 2.94
CA VAL A 75 3.80 20.46 2.73
C VAL A 75 3.05 20.27 4.04
N GLU A 76 1.98 21.03 4.21
CA GLU A 76 1.04 20.78 5.31
C GLU A 76 0.44 19.36 5.21
N PRO A 77 0.14 18.70 6.34
CA PRO A 77 -0.34 17.31 6.34
C PRO A 77 -1.56 17.07 5.44
N ASP A 78 -2.49 18.02 5.39
CA ASP A 78 -3.73 17.93 4.61
C ASP A 78 -3.51 18.14 3.10
N HIS A 79 -2.30 18.54 2.71
CA HIS A 79 -1.90 18.91 1.36
C HIS A 79 -0.92 17.92 0.71
N TRP A 80 -0.70 16.77 1.33
CA TRP A 80 0.23 15.75 0.83
C TRP A 80 -0.02 15.32 -0.63
N THR A 81 -1.27 15.39 -1.10
CA THR A 81 -1.62 15.04 -2.48
C THR A 81 -1.06 16.00 -3.51
N ASP A 82 -0.67 17.21 -3.11
CA ASP A 82 -0.11 18.23 -4.00
C ASP A 82 1.40 17.98 -4.25
N ASP A 83 2.05 17.17 -3.41
CA ASP A 83 3.42 16.69 -3.64
C ASP A 83 3.41 15.32 -4.37
N PRO A 84 3.91 15.23 -5.61
CA PRO A 84 3.94 13.98 -6.37
C PRO A 84 4.87 12.92 -5.77
N THR A 85 5.81 13.31 -4.90
CA THR A 85 6.76 12.39 -4.26
C THR A 85 6.14 11.61 -3.09
N VAL A 86 5.02 12.07 -2.52
CA VAL A 86 4.31 11.39 -1.43
C VAL A 86 3.28 10.42 -1.99
N ALA A 87 3.42 9.14 -1.65
CA ALA A 87 2.54 8.07 -2.13
C ALA A 87 1.55 7.60 -1.07
N PHE A 88 1.91 7.71 0.21
CA PHE A 88 1.14 7.15 1.31
C PHE A 88 1.05 8.12 2.48
N VAL A 89 -0.05 8.03 3.23
CA VAL A 89 -0.21 8.71 4.52
C VAL A 89 -0.75 7.74 5.55
N VAL A 90 -0.10 7.73 6.72
CA VAL A 90 -0.55 7.01 7.91
C VAL A 90 -1.12 8.01 8.91
N GLU A 91 -2.29 7.72 9.45
CA GLU A 91 -2.87 8.44 10.59
C GLU A 91 -3.11 7.48 11.75
N ALA A 92 -2.57 7.81 12.90
CA ALA A 92 -2.64 6.97 14.10
C ALA A 92 -2.54 7.83 15.37
N ALA A 93 -3.06 7.32 16.47
CA ALA A 93 -2.82 7.86 17.80
C ALA A 93 -1.51 7.32 18.40
N HIS A 94 -1.14 6.07 18.09
CA HIS A 94 0.00 5.37 18.69
C HIS A 94 0.78 4.56 17.64
N ALA A 95 2.07 4.33 17.88
CA ALA A 95 2.99 3.67 16.95
C ALA A 95 2.67 2.18 16.73
N GLU A 96 1.93 1.58 17.64
CA GLU A 96 1.64 0.14 17.68
C GLU A 96 0.41 -0.23 16.85
N GLN A 97 -0.32 0.77 16.34
CA GLN A 97 -1.55 0.60 15.57
C GLN A 97 -1.28 0.04 14.17
N GLN A 98 -2.30 -0.57 13.59
CA GLN A 98 -2.24 -1.38 12.38
C GLN A 98 -1.76 -0.57 11.16
N ALA A 99 -2.27 0.65 10.98
CA ALA A 99 -1.83 1.50 9.87
C ALA A 99 -0.33 1.82 9.93
N VAL A 100 0.22 2.03 11.14
CA VAL A 100 1.66 2.29 11.34
C VAL A 100 2.48 1.07 10.96
N ARG A 101 2.09 -0.12 11.43
CA ARG A 101 2.77 -1.37 11.08
C ARG A 101 2.81 -1.60 9.57
N LEU A 102 1.70 -1.40 8.86
CA LEU A 102 1.70 -1.51 7.40
C LEU A 102 2.50 -0.38 6.73
N GLY A 103 2.42 0.84 7.27
CA GLY A 103 3.15 2.01 6.81
C GLY A 103 4.66 1.87 6.90
N ASP A 104 5.18 1.26 7.98
CA ASP A 104 6.60 0.93 8.16
C ASP A 104 7.13 0.14 6.96
N HIS A 105 6.41 -0.89 6.54
CA HIS A 105 6.81 -1.72 5.40
C HIS A 105 6.76 -0.97 4.06
N LEU A 106 5.79 -0.07 3.88
CA LEU A 106 5.67 0.77 2.68
C LEU A 106 6.80 1.82 2.62
N ALA A 107 7.12 2.45 3.74
CA ALA A 107 8.21 3.41 3.87
C ALA A 107 9.56 2.74 3.62
N HIS A 108 9.82 1.62 4.30
CA HIS A 108 11.06 0.86 4.19
C HIS A 108 11.32 0.35 2.77
N SER A 109 10.27 -0.16 2.12
CA SER A 109 10.36 -0.68 0.75
C SER A 109 10.40 0.41 -0.31
N ARG A 110 10.27 1.69 0.06
CA ARG A 110 10.10 2.81 -0.88
C ARG A 110 8.92 2.54 -1.83
N GLY A 111 7.82 2.01 -1.30
CA GLY A 111 6.63 1.68 -2.08
C GLY A 111 6.77 0.55 -3.10
N GLU A 112 7.87 -0.21 -3.09
CA GLU A 112 8.03 -1.43 -3.90
C GLU A 112 7.17 -2.59 -3.36
N ALA A 113 6.89 -2.58 -2.06
CA ALA A 113 5.94 -3.50 -1.46
C ALA A 113 4.50 -3.08 -1.80
N ARG A 114 3.60 -4.06 -1.80
CA ARG A 114 2.21 -3.90 -2.25
C ARG A 114 1.26 -4.08 -1.08
N LEU A 115 0.26 -3.20 -0.98
CA LEU A 115 -0.89 -3.40 -0.11
C LEU A 115 -1.87 -4.35 -0.80
N VAL A 116 -2.29 -5.40 -0.09
CA VAL A 116 -3.27 -6.37 -0.58
C VAL A 116 -4.32 -6.63 0.49
N LEU A 117 -5.58 -6.60 0.07
CA LEU A 117 -6.72 -6.96 0.90
C LEU A 117 -7.42 -8.20 0.32
N THR A 118 -7.68 -9.16 1.19
CA THR A 118 -8.40 -10.40 0.87
C THR A 118 -9.58 -10.58 1.82
N SER A 119 -10.36 -11.64 1.59
CA SER A 119 -11.42 -12.05 2.51
C SER A 119 -10.90 -12.44 3.90
N HIS A 120 -9.59 -12.70 4.07
CA HIS A 120 -9.01 -13.22 5.31
C HIS A 120 -8.03 -12.27 5.98
N ARG A 121 -7.37 -11.39 5.22
CA ARG A 121 -6.31 -10.52 5.73
C ARG A 121 -6.08 -9.30 4.87
N VAL A 122 -5.48 -8.30 5.50
CA VAL A 122 -4.79 -7.20 4.85
C VAL A 122 -3.30 -7.37 5.09
N ALA A 123 -2.49 -7.22 4.05
CA ALA A 123 -1.06 -7.47 4.14
C ALA A 123 -0.25 -6.48 3.29
N VAL A 124 0.99 -6.23 3.72
CA VAL A 124 2.03 -5.69 2.86
C VAL A 124 2.90 -6.85 2.38
N ILE A 125 2.97 -7.01 1.06
CA ILE A 125 3.71 -8.10 0.43
C ILE A 125 4.89 -7.58 -0.38
N TYR A 126 5.97 -8.32 -0.34
CA TYR A 126 7.22 -8.03 -1.03
C TYR A 126 7.40 -9.02 -2.17
N THR A 127 7.93 -8.56 -3.30
CA THR A 127 8.50 -9.50 -4.28
C THR A 127 9.84 -10.01 -3.77
N THR A 128 10.09 -11.31 -3.87
CA THR A 128 11.33 -11.95 -3.36
C THR A 128 12.61 -11.32 -3.90
N ARG A 129 12.56 -10.78 -5.12
CA ARG A 129 13.67 -10.04 -5.75
C ARG A 129 14.16 -8.80 -4.99
N LEU A 130 13.41 -8.31 -4.00
CA LEU A 130 13.82 -7.17 -3.16
C LEU A 130 14.79 -7.56 -2.05
N PHE A 131 14.96 -8.86 -1.79
CA PHE A 131 15.86 -9.39 -0.78
C PHE A 131 17.13 -9.93 -1.44
N HIS A 132 16.97 -10.67 -2.54
CA HIS A 132 18.05 -11.33 -3.27
C HIS A 132 17.54 -11.80 -4.65
N THR A 133 18.44 -12.29 -5.50
CA THR A 133 18.04 -12.96 -6.75
C THR A 133 17.36 -14.30 -6.42
N PRO A 134 16.06 -14.48 -6.72
CA PRO A 134 15.32 -15.68 -6.31
C PRO A 134 15.85 -16.95 -6.99
N ALA A 135 15.96 -18.04 -6.22
CA ALA A 135 16.29 -19.35 -6.79
C ALA A 135 15.07 -20.02 -7.47
N PRO A 136 15.25 -20.95 -8.42
CA PRO A 136 14.14 -21.71 -8.99
C PRO A 136 13.32 -22.43 -7.90
N GLY A 137 12.01 -22.24 -7.91
CA GLY A 137 11.08 -22.83 -6.93
C GLY A 137 10.89 -22.04 -5.64
N GLU A 138 11.63 -20.95 -5.44
CA GLU A 138 11.40 -20.04 -4.33
C GLU A 138 10.07 -19.27 -4.50
N PRO A 139 9.33 -18.96 -3.42
CA PRO A 139 8.12 -18.17 -3.51
C PRO A 139 8.35 -16.82 -4.20
N LEU A 140 7.41 -16.39 -5.05
CA LEU A 140 7.48 -15.09 -5.72
C LEU A 140 7.25 -13.91 -4.77
N PHE A 141 6.47 -14.15 -3.70
CA PHE A 141 6.07 -13.13 -2.73
C PHE A 141 6.37 -13.59 -1.31
N GLN A 142 6.79 -12.63 -0.48
CA GLN A 142 6.98 -12.79 0.95
C GLN A 142 6.12 -11.79 1.73
N THR A 143 5.70 -12.16 2.94
CA THR A 143 4.87 -11.32 3.81
C THR A 143 5.55 -11.14 5.14
N PHE A 144 5.72 -9.87 5.54
CA PHE A 144 6.31 -9.50 6.83
C PHE A 144 5.34 -8.72 7.72
N ALA A 145 4.28 -8.14 7.15
CA ALA A 145 3.15 -7.63 7.89
C ALA A 145 1.81 -8.06 7.29
N GLU A 146 1.01 -8.70 8.12
CA GLU A 146 -0.39 -9.00 7.84
C GLU A 146 -1.24 -8.82 9.09
N GLN A 147 -2.49 -8.44 8.89
CA GLN A 147 -3.52 -8.35 9.92
C GLN A 147 -4.76 -9.12 9.45
N PRO A 148 -5.54 -9.74 10.36
CA PRO A 148 -6.80 -10.38 9.98
C PRO A 148 -7.74 -9.41 9.27
N SER A 149 -8.57 -9.88 8.32
CA SER A 149 -9.50 -9.01 7.58
C SER A 149 -10.51 -8.33 8.50
N GLY A 150 -10.87 -8.96 9.62
CA GLY A 150 -11.72 -8.37 10.66
C GLY A 150 -11.08 -7.17 11.37
N SER A 151 -9.79 -6.91 11.16
CA SER A 151 -9.12 -5.72 11.66
C SER A 151 -9.42 -4.48 10.81
N VAL A 152 -9.87 -4.67 9.56
CA VAL A 152 -10.27 -3.59 8.65
C VAL A 152 -11.72 -3.21 8.93
N LEU A 153 -11.94 -1.99 9.39
CA LEU A 153 -13.27 -1.42 9.60
C LEU A 153 -13.95 -1.10 8.27
N GLY A 154 -13.19 -0.60 7.30
CA GLY A 154 -13.73 -0.26 5.99
C GLY A 154 -12.67 0.20 5.00
N TYR A 155 -13.09 0.30 3.74
CA TYR A 155 -12.27 0.89 2.69
C TYR A 155 -13.12 1.69 1.71
N SER A 156 -12.54 2.78 1.21
CA SER A 156 -13.21 3.73 0.32
C SER A 156 -12.23 4.34 -0.68
N ALA A 157 -12.77 5.02 -1.69
CA ALA A 157 -11.99 5.73 -2.70
C ALA A 157 -12.33 7.24 -2.73
N PRO A 158 -12.05 7.99 -1.65
CA PRO A 158 -12.39 9.40 -1.60
C PRO A 158 -11.49 10.21 -2.54
N TYR A 159 -11.97 11.39 -2.92
CA TYR A 159 -11.14 12.43 -3.50
C TYR A 159 -10.42 13.18 -2.38
N ALA A 160 -9.14 13.49 -2.60
CA ALA A 160 -8.29 14.20 -1.66
C ALA A 160 -7.53 15.34 -2.36
N GLY A 161 -7.09 16.30 -1.55
CA GLY A 161 -6.39 17.49 -2.01
C GLY A 161 -7.28 18.60 -2.52
N ARG A 162 -6.63 19.71 -2.88
CA ARG A 162 -7.27 20.89 -3.52
C ARG A 162 -6.93 21.03 -5.00
N SER A 163 -6.12 20.11 -5.53
CA SER A 163 -5.76 20.05 -6.95
C SER A 163 -6.99 19.88 -7.85
N VAL A 164 -6.92 20.43 -9.07
CA VAL A 164 -7.94 20.28 -10.11
C VAL A 164 -7.28 19.64 -11.34
N PRO A 165 -7.66 18.41 -11.75
CA PRO A 165 -8.70 17.57 -11.14
C PRO A 165 -8.27 16.99 -9.77
N PRO A 166 -9.22 16.72 -8.86
CA PRO A 166 -8.90 16.16 -7.55
C PRO A 166 -8.37 14.73 -7.68
N VAL A 167 -7.43 14.37 -6.80
CA VAL A 167 -6.79 13.05 -6.82
C VAL A 167 -7.66 12.06 -6.05
N GLN A 168 -7.96 10.92 -6.66
CA GLN A 168 -8.62 9.83 -5.94
C GLN A 168 -7.57 8.97 -5.24
N ILE A 169 -7.85 8.61 -3.99
CA ILE A 169 -6.96 7.79 -3.16
C ILE A 169 -7.69 6.52 -2.72
N ILE A 170 -6.98 5.49 -2.30
CA ILE A 170 -7.57 4.41 -1.50
C ILE A 170 -7.38 4.78 -0.04
N ARG A 171 -8.47 4.70 0.74
CA ARG A 171 -8.46 4.84 2.20
C ARG A 171 -8.85 3.50 2.82
N VAL A 172 -8.05 3.02 3.75
CA VAL A 172 -8.32 1.83 4.57
C VAL A 172 -8.37 2.26 6.02
N ASP A 173 -9.52 2.07 6.64
CA ASP A 173 -9.78 2.39 8.05
C ASP A 173 -9.72 1.10 8.87
N PHE A 174 -9.00 1.14 9.99
CA PHE A 174 -8.81 0.00 10.88
C PHE A 174 -9.67 0.11 12.14
N THR A 175 -9.98 -1.03 12.72
CA THR A 175 -10.79 -1.17 13.94
C THR A 175 -10.13 -0.56 15.19
N ASP A 176 -8.82 -0.37 15.17
CA ASP A 176 -8.07 0.32 16.23
C ASP A 176 -8.10 1.85 16.11
N GLY A 177 -8.83 2.39 15.11
CA GLY A 177 -8.97 3.82 14.86
C GLY A 177 -7.85 4.43 14.00
N SER A 178 -6.87 3.65 13.55
CA SER A 178 -5.85 4.11 12.61
C SER A 178 -6.33 4.05 11.15
N THR A 179 -5.70 4.82 10.27
CA THR A 179 -6.04 4.91 8.85
C THR A 179 -4.77 4.87 7.99
N LEU A 180 -4.82 4.10 6.90
CA LEU A 180 -3.83 4.12 5.83
C LEU A 180 -4.45 4.67 4.55
N MET A 181 -3.82 5.69 3.98
CA MET A 181 -4.19 6.31 2.71
C MET A 181 -3.08 6.12 1.70
N LEU A 182 -3.45 5.86 0.44
CA LEU A 182 -2.48 5.68 -0.65
C LEU A 182 -3.00 6.27 -1.95
N ARG A 183 -2.10 6.92 -2.70
CA ARG A 183 -2.38 7.46 -4.03
C ARG A 183 -2.42 6.31 -5.02
N ASP A 184 -3.60 6.04 -5.60
CA ASP A 184 -3.77 5.02 -6.63
C ASP A 184 -4.64 5.58 -7.76
N PRO A 185 -4.10 5.74 -8.99
CA PRO A 185 -4.87 6.20 -10.15
C PRO A 185 -6.11 5.34 -10.46
N LEU A 186 -6.15 4.11 -9.97
CA LEU A 186 -7.25 3.16 -10.14
C LEU A 186 -8.08 2.99 -8.86
N ALA A 187 -7.93 3.85 -7.86
CA ALA A 187 -8.59 3.75 -6.55
C ALA A 187 -10.10 3.42 -6.65
N GLY A 188 -10.87 4.22 -7.39
CA GLY A 188 -12.31 4.00 -7.55
C GLY A 188 -12.64 2.64 -8.19
N ARG A 189 -11.87 2.22 -9.20
CA ARG A 189 -12.05 0.91 -9.85
C ARG A 189 -11.73 -0.24 -8.90
N ARG A 190 -10.62 -0.16 -8.15
CA ARG A 190 -10.21 -1.21 -7.20
C ARG A 190 -11.20 -1.36 -6.05
N VAL A 191 -11.60 -0.25 -5.43
CA VAL A 191 -12.58 -0.24 -4.34
C VAL A 191 -13.95 -0.72 -4.82
N GLY A 192 -14.39 -0.27 -6.01
CA GLY A 192 -15.64 -0.75 -6.62
C GLY A 192 -15.63 -2.27 -6.82
N ARG A 193 -14.56 -2.80 -7.43
CA ARG A 193 -14.37 -4.24 -7.63
C ARG A 193 -14.35 -5.03 -6.31
N ALA A 194 -13.65 -4.51 -5.30
CA ALA A 194 -13.58 -5.14 -3.98
C ALA A 194 -14.97 -5.26 -3.33
N ARG A 195 -15.78 -4.21 -3.40
CA ARG A 195 -17.17 -4.23 -2.90
C ARG A 195 -18.03 -5.25 -3.66
N SER A 196 -17.96 -5.28 -4.99
CA SER A 196 -18.69 -6.27 -5.80
C SER A 196 -18.29 -7.70 -5.44
N ARG A 197 -17.00 -7.95 -5.21
CA ARG A 197 -16.51 -9.26 -4.76
C ARG A 197 -17.06 -9.59 -3.37
N GLN A 198 -16.96 -8.68 -2.39
CA GLN A 198 -17.40 -8.91 -1.02
C GLN A 198 -18.88 -9.32 -0.91
N SER A 199 -19.75 -8.77 -1.76
CA SER A 199 -21.19 -9.09 -1.79
C SER A 199 -21.56 -10.41 -2.47
N GLN A 200 -20.63 -11.11 -3.13
CA GLN A 200 -20.92 -12.41 -3.74
C GLN A 200 -20.93 -13.53 -2.69
N PRO A 201 -22.00 -14.35 -2.62
CA PRO A 201 -22.07 -15.51 -1.72
C PRO A 201 -20.97 -16.53 -2.03
N ARG A 202 -20.62 -17.34 -1.03
CA ARG A 202 -19.62 -18.41 -1.14
C ARG A 202 -20.08 -19.53 -2.06
#